data_AF-A0A4P9W6V6-F1
#
_entry.id   AF-A0A4P9W6V6-F1
#
_cell.length_a   1.000
_cell.length_b   1.000
_cell.length_c   1.000
_cell.angle_alpha   90.00
_cell.angle_beta   90.00
_cell.angle_gamma   90.00
#
_symmetry.space_group_name_H-M   'P 1'
#
loop_
_entity.id
_entity.type
_entity.pdbx_description
1 polymer ?
#
loop_
_entity_poly.entity_id
_entity_poly.type
_entity_poly.pdbx_seq_one_letter_code
_entity_poly.pdbx_strand_id
1 'polypeptide(L)'
;RDKYNLNELAHDTTINLIQGTLDRGVRLTEASRPPDLIYIDTVGPPVPYQKKLEGRFPGISITVAKKADSLYPVVSAASICAKVTRDAILKNWVFSEKGLDGTVSREFGSGYPSDPNTTRWLNGHIEPIFGFPSICRFSWST
;
A
#
# COMPACT_ATOMS: atom_id res chain seq x y z
N ARG A 1 -22.00 2.42 11.01
CA ARG A 1 -20.80 2.18 10.17
C ARG A 1 -19.61 2.59 11.01
N ASP A 2 -18.79 1.63 11.42
CA ASP A 2 -17.55 1.95 12.12
C ASP A 2 -16.59 2.65 11.17
N LYS A 3 -15.88 3.68 11.67
CA LYS A 3 -14.92 4.43 10.87
C LYS A 3 -13.68 3.55 10.65
N TYR A 4 -13.57 2.95 9.48
CA TYR A 4 -12.39 2.21 9.07
C TYR A 4 -11.37 3.15 8.43
N ASN A 5 -10.27 3.41 9.15
CA ASN A 5 -9.27 4.38 8.70
C ASN A 5 -8.15 3.75 7.88
N LEU A 6 -7.33 4.57 7.21
CA LEU A 6 -6.27 4.10 6.33
C LEU A 6 -5.20 3.28 7.06
N ASN A 7 -4.92 3.57 8.34
CA ASN A 7 -3.95 2.81 9.12
C ASN A 7 -4.48 1.40 9.44
N GLU A 8 -5.76 1.28 9.77
CA GLU A 8 -6.39 -0.02 9.98
C GLU A 8 -6.40 -0.85 8.69
N LEU A 9 -6.78 -0.24 7.56
CA LEU A 9 -6.69 -0.86 6.23
C LEU A 9 -5.26 -1.35 5.91
N ALA A 10 -4.26 -0.51 6.16
CA ALA A 10 -2.86 -0.87 5.93
C ALA A 10 -2.42 -2.04 6.82
N HIS A 11 -2.68 -1.96 8.13
CA HIS A 11 -2.30 -3.01 9.07
C HIS A 11 -2.97 -4.35 8.76
N ASP A 12 -4.26 -4.35 8.46
CA ASP A 12 -4.99 -5.58 8.16
C ASP A 12 -4.54 -6.18 6.82
N THR A 13 -4.22 -5.34 5.82
CA THR A 13 -3.62 -5.80 4.57
C THR A 13 -2.26 -6.46 4.81
N THR A 14 -1.39 -5.86 5.63
CA THR A 14 -0.10 -6.46 5.99
C THR A 14 -0.28 -7.80 6.71
N ILE A 15 -1.21 -7.89 7.66
CA ILE A 15 -1.53 -9.14 8.38
C ILE A 15 -1.98 -10.22 7.39
N ASN A 16 -2.89 -9.88 6.47
CA ASN A 16 -3.41 -10.84 5.49
C ASN A 16 -2.31 -11.32 4.52
N LEU A 17 -1.37 -10.46 4.14
CA LEU A 17 -0.22 -10.85 3.31
C LEU A 17 0.71 -11.81 4.04
N ILE A 18 1.01 -11.56 5.32
CA ILE A 18 1.82 -12.46 6.15
C ILE A 18 1.10 -13.81 6.30
N GLN A 19 -0.16 -13.80 6.71
CA GLN A 19 -0.94 -15.02 6.90
C GLN A 19 -1.04 -15.83 5.59
N GLY A 20 -1.39 -15.19 4.48
CA GLY A 20 -1.49 -15.87 3.18
C GLY A 20 -0.14 -16.41 2.68
N THR A 21 0.99 -15.86 3.13
CA THR A 21 2.32 -16.40 2.84
C THR A 21 2.61 -17.65 3.67
N LEU A 22 2.25 -17.63 4.96
CA LEU A 22 2.37 -18.78 5.86
C LEU A 22 1.46 -19.94 5.43
N ASP A 23 0.22 -19.63 5.04
CA ASP A 23 -0.77 -20.62 4.56
C ASP A 23 -0.31 -21.35 3.29
N ARG A 24 0.55 -20.73 2.48
CA ARG A 24 1.19 -21.34 1.30
C ARG A 24 2.35 -22.27 1.66
N GLY A 25 2.62 -22.48 2.95
CA GLY A 25 3.67 -23.37 3.44
C GLY A 25 5.08 -22.77 3.38
N VAL A 26 5.20 -21.45 3.23
CA VAL A 26 6.50 -20.77 3.31
C VAL A 26 7.04 -20.94 4.71
N ARG A 27 8.16 -21.66 4.84
CA ARG A 27 8.81 -21.88 6.12
C ARG A 27 9.71 -20.70 6.44
N LEU A 28 9.45 -20.05 7.58
CA LEU A 28 10.36 -19.09 8.16
C LEU A 28 11.44 -19.86 8.91
N THR A 29 12.61 -20.02 8.30
CA THR A 29 13.77 -20.66 8.93
C THR A 29 14.80 -19.59 9.24
N GLU A 30 15.43 -19.67 10.42
CA GLU A 30 16.60 -18.86 10.76
C GLU A 30 17.79 -19.28 9.87
N ALA A 31 17.82 -18.77 8.64
CA ALA A 31 18.78 -19.20 7.62
C ALA A 31 20.14 -18.50 7.74
N SER A 32 20.55 -18.12 8.95
CA SER A 32 21.64 -17.19 9.31
C SER A 32 21.16 -15.75 9.50
N ARG A 33 21.73 -15.10 10.52
CA ARG A 33 21.45 -13.72 10.98
C ARG A 33 21.00 -12.76 9.87
N PRO A 34 20.01 -11.89 10.13
CA PRO A 34 19.62 -11.37 11.46
C PRO A 34 18.58 -12.24 12.20
N PRO A 35 18.31 -11.99 13.51
CA PRO A 35 17.52 -12.89 14.35
C PRO A 35 16.01 -12.88 14.06
N ASP A 36 15.50 -11.87 13.34
CA ASP A 36 14.07 -11.78 13.06
C ASP A 36 13.71 -12.36 11.71
N LEU A 37 12.49 -12.88 11.61
CA LEU A 37 12.00 -13.58 10.43
C LEU A 37 11.15 -12.66 9.55
N ILE A 38 10.56 -11.61 10.13
CA ILE A 38 9.72 -10.64 9.42
C ILE A 38 10.17 -9.22 9.76
N TYR A 39 10.37 -8.42 8.70
CA TYR A 39 10.73 -7.00 8.80
C TYR A 39 9.68 -6.15 8.09
N ILE A 40 9.21 -5.10 8.75
CA ILE A 40 8.15 -4.22 8.24
C ILE A 40 8.57 -2.76 8.35
N ASP A 41 8.43 -2.04 7.24
CA ASP A 41 8.57 -0.58 7.21
C ASP A 41 7.30 0.12 7.70
N THR A 42 7.45 1.16 8.51
CA THR A 42 6.32 1.97 8.99
C THR A 42 6.58 3.47 8.88
N VAL A 43 5.52 4.21 8.61
CA VAL A 43 5.47 5.68 8.72
C VAL A 43 5.10 6.14 10.14
N GLY A 44 4.41 5.27 10.90
CA GLY A 44 3.88 5.57 12.22
C GLY A 44 4.80 5.13 13.37
N PRO A 45 4.30 5.15 14.62
CA PRO A 45 5.03 4.62 15.77
C PRO A 45 5.21 3.09 15.63
N PRO A 46 6.45 2.57 15.68
CA PRO A 46 6.70 1.14 15.47
C PRO A 46 6.20 0.27 16.62
N VAL A 47 6.35 0.71 17.88
CA VAL A 47 6.10 -0.11 19.07
C VAL A 47 4.66 -0.66 19.15
N PRO A 48 3.60 0.16 18.99
CA PRO A 48 2.23 -0.36 19.03
C PRO A 48 1.94 -1.31 17.87
N TYR A 49 2.51 -1.05 16.70
CA TYR A 49 2.28 -1.87 15.52
C TYR A 49 2.98 -3.22 15.63
N GLN A 50 4.22 -3.24 16.13
CA GLN A 50 4.95 -4.47 16.41
C GLN A 50 4.19 -5.34 17.41
N LYS A 51 3.74 -4.77 18.54
CA LYS A 51 2.91 -5.49 19.52
C LYS A 51 1.64 -6.07 18.91
N LYS A 52 0.97 -5.33 18.01
CA LYS A 52 -0.22 -5.82 17.28
C LYS A 52 0.12 -7.07 16.46
N LEU A 53 1.27 -7.08 15.78
CA LEU A 53 1.71 -8.19 14.93
C LEU A 53 2.20 -9.39 15.75
N GLU A 54 3.00 -9.17 16.78
CA GLU A 54 3.45 -10.22 17.71
C GLU A 54 2.27 -10.93 18.38
N GLY A 55 1.21 -10.19 18.73
CA GLY A 55 -0.02 -10.76 19.27
C GLY A 55 -0.83 -11.58 18.24
N ARG A 56 -0.69 -11.29 16.94
CA ARG A 56 -1.34 -12.04 15.85
C ARG A 56 -0.55 -13.26 15.42
N PHE A 57 0.78 -13.20 15.50
CA PHE A 57 1.70 -14.21 15.00
C PHE A 57 2.61 -14.69 16.14
N PRO A 58 2.06 -15.37 17.15
CA PRO A 58 2.86 -15.82 18.29
C PRO A 58 3.95 -16.80 17.84
N GLY A 59 5.17 -16.61 18.36
CA GLY A 59 6.32 -17.47 18.04
C GLY A 59 7.09 -17.09 16.77
N ILE A 60 6.68 -16.04 16.06
CA ILE A 60 7.44 -15.46 14.95
C ILE A 60 8.09 -14.17 15.45
N SER A 61 9.42 -14.04 15.28
CA SER A 61 10.11 -12.78 15.61
C SER A 61 9.88 -11.74 14.51
N ILE A 62 9.35 -10.57 14.89
CA ILE A 62 8.90 -9.51 13.99
C ILE A 62 9.52 -8.18 14.41
N THR A 63 10.20 -7.51 13.48
CA THR A 63 10.71 -6.15 13.68
C THR A 63 9.95 -5.16 12.82
N VAL A 64 9.40 -4.12 13.47
CA VAL A 64 8.80 -2.97 12.79
C VAL A 64 9.71 -1.76 12.99
N ALA A 65 10.16 -1.14 11.90
CA ALA A 65 11.07 -0.01 11.96
C ALA A 65 10.68 1.09 10.96
N LYS A 66 11.10 2.32 11.25
CA LYS A 66 11.01 3.42 10.28
C LYS A 66 12.19 3.34 9.32
N LYS A 67 11.96 3.59 8.03
CA LYS A 67 12.98 3.49 6.98
C LYS A 67 13.61 2.10 6.91
N ALA A 68 12.80 1.07 7.17
CA ALA A 68 13.26 -0.32 7.19
C ALA A 68 13.79 -0.77 5.82
N ASP A 69 13.29 -0.16 4.74
CA ASP A 69 13.79 -0.35 3.37
C ASP A 69 15.26 0.08 3.17
N SER A 70 15.75 0.99 4.01
CA SER A 70 17.15 1.44 4.04
C SER A 70 18.02 0.61 4.99
N LEU A 71 17.40 -0.17 5.88
CA LEU A 71 18.09 -0.95 6.91
C LEU A 71 18.19 -2.43 6.56
N TYR A 72 17.18 -2.97 5.87
CA TYR A 72 17.04 -4.41 5.61
C TYR A 72 16.86 -4.67 4.10
N PRO A 73 17.77 -5.41 3.44
CA PRO A 73 17.69 -5.69 2.01
C PRO A 73 16.36 -6.33 1.58
N VAL A 74 15.78 -7.20 2.42
CA VAL A 74 14.49 -7.84 2.14
C VAL A 74 13.33 -6.84 2.10
N VAL A 75 13.36 -5.80 2.95
CA VAL A 75 12.36 -4.72 2.93
C VAL A 75 12.60 -3.79 1.75
N SER A 76 13.88 -3.56 1.38
CA SER A 76 14.23 -2.84 0.16
C SER A 76 13.66 -3.52 -1.09
N ALA A 77 13.83 -4.84 -1.21
CA ALA A 77 13.25 -5.64 -2.28
C ALA A 77 11.71 -5.56 -2.28
N ALA A 78 11.07 -5.67 -1.12
CA ALA A 78 9.61 -5.51 -0.99
C ALA A 78 9.14 -4.12 -1.46
N SER A 79 9.88 -3.07 -1.14
CA SER A 79 9.62 -1.68 -1.55
C SER A 79 9.69 -1.53 -3.08
N ILE A 80 10.68 -2.16 -3.74
CA ILE A 80 10.78 -2.21 -5.20
C ILE A 80 9.57 -2.93 -5.80
N CYS A 81 9.26 -4.13 -5.32
CA CYS A 81 8.12 -4.91 -5.79
C CYS A 81 6.81 -4.13 -5.67
N ALA A 82 6.58 -3.45 -4.54
CA ALA A 82 5.38 -2.66 -4.31
C ALA A 82 5.26 -1.47 -5.29
N LYS A 83 6.35 -0.71 -5.48
CA LYS A 83 6.36 0.47 -6.38
C LYS A 83 6.21 0.07 -7.85
N VAL A 84 6.97 -0.93 -8.30
CA VAL A 84 6.89 -1.42 -9.69
C VAL A 84 5.50 -1.96 -9.99
N THR A 85 4.90 -2.71 -9.06
CA THR A 85 3.53 -3.23 -9.21
C THR A 85 2.51 -2.08 -9.29
N ARG A 86 2.62 -1.09 -8.42
CA ARG A 86 1.76 0.11 -8.44
C ARG A 86 1.84 0.80 -9.81
N ASP A 87 3.05 1.08 -10.28
CA ASP A 87 3.27 1.83 -11.51
C ASP A 87 2.77 1.04 -12.74
N ALA A 88 2.94 -0.30 -12.73
CA ALA A 88 2.39 -1.18 -13.75
C ALA A 88 0.85 -1.19 -13.75
N ILE A 89 0.21 -1.21 -12.58
CA ILE A 89 -1.25 -1.13 -12.44
C ILE A 89 -1.78 0.21 -12.96
N LEU A 90 -1.15 1.33 -12.58
CA LEU A 90 -1.57 2.66 -13.02
C LEU A 90 -1.42 2.83 -14.54
N LYS A 91 -0.29 2.37 -15.11
CA LYS A 91 -0.05 2.40 -16.57
C LYS A 91 -1.14 1.63 -17.33
N ASN A 92 -1.50 0.46 -16.82
CA ASN A 92 -2.48 -0.44 -17.44
C ASN A 92 -3.87 -0.34 -16.81
N TRP A 93 -4.19 0.78 -16.13
CA TRP A 93 -5.47 0.93 -15.46
C TRP A 93 -6.62 0.76 -16.45
N VAL A 94 -7.63 0.01 -16.07
CA VAL A 94 -8.85 -0.19 -16.87
C VAL A 94 -9.98 0.47 -16.09
N PHE A 95 -10.64 1.45 -16.70
CA PHE A 95 -11.76 2.12 -16.05
C PHE A 95 -12.96 1.17 -16.01
N SER A 96 -13.57 1.04 -14.83
CA SER A 96 -14.78 0.22 -14.66
C SER A 96 -16.00 0.84 -15.35
N GLU A 97 -15.95 2.14 -15.55
CA GLU A 97 -16.99 2.97 -16.12
C GLU A 97 -17.01 2.86 -17.65
N LYS A 98 -18.18 2.55 -18.20
CA LYS A 98 -18.35 2.38 -19.65
C LYS A 98 -18.05 3.69 -20.38
N GLY A 99 -17.20 3.63 -21.40
CA GLY A 99 -16.90 4.76 -22.27
C GLY A 99 -15.84 5.74 -21.73
N LEU A 100 -15.25 5.48 -20.56
CA LEU A 100 -14.11 6.27 -20.07
C LEU A 100 -12.78 5.87 -20.71
N ASP A 101 -12.68 4.65 -21.24
CA ASP A 101 -11.49 4.18 -21.95
C ASP A 101 -11.24 5.02 -23.20
N GLY A 102 -10.10 5.71 -23.23
CA GLY A 102 -9.67 6.57 -24.34
C GLY A 102 -10.25 7.99 -24.30
N THR A 103 -11.19 8.29 -23.39
CA THR A 103 -11.73 9.65 -23.20
C THR A 103 -11.09 10.36 -22.02
N VAL A 104 -10.76 9.63 -20.95
CA VAL A 104 -10.06 10.14 -19.78
C VAL A 104 -8.56 10.09 -20.03
N SER A 105 -7.89 11.24 -19.86
CA SER A 105 -6.42 11.28 -19.99
C SER A 105 -5.76 10.40 -18.93
N ARG A 106 -4.71 9.66 -19.31
CA ARG A 106 -3.88 8.88 -18.38
C ARG A 106 -2.73 9.68 -17.77
N GLU A 107 -2.64 10.97 -18.09
CA GLU A 107 -1.64 11.88 -17.55
C GLU A 107 -2.06 12.40 -16.18
N PHE A 108 -2.14 11.49 -15.21
CA PHE A 108 -2.59 11.78 -13.84
C PHE A 108 -1.65 12.70 -13.04
N GLY A 109 -0.46 13.01 -13.58
CA GLY A 109 0.65 13.51 -12.79
C GLY A 109 1.23 12.43 -11.88
N SER A 110 1.77 12.85 -10.73
CA SER A 110 2.30 11.97 -9.69
C SER A 110 1.22 11.25 -8.89
N GLY A 111 -0.04 11.72 -8.94
CA GLY A 111 -1.14 11.24 -8.12
C GLY A 111 -1.16 11.81 -6.69
N TYR A 112 -0.23 12.71 -6.34
CA TYR A 112 -0.21 13.39 -5.05
C TYR A 112 -0.99 14.72 -5.12
N PRO A 113 -1.75 15.09 -4.07
CA PRO A 113 -2.46 16.38 -4.03
C PRO A 113 -1.56 17.62 -4.13
N SER A 114 -0.28 17.47 -3.76
CA SER A 114 0.71 18.54 -3.83
C SER A 114 1.24 18.79 -5.25
N ASP A 115 0.94 17.91 -6.21
CA ASP A 115 1.40 18.05 -7.58
C ASP A 115 0.39 18.84 -8.44
N PRO A 116 0.80 19.99 -9.00
CA PRO A 116 -0.07 20.81 -9.84
C PRO A 116 -0.68 20.08 -11.03
N ASN A 117 0.02 19.09 -11.61
CA ASN A 117 -0.52 18.31 -12.72
C ASN A 117 -1.65 17.38 -12.27
N THR A 118 -1.51 16.79 -11.07
CA THR A 118 -2.57 15.96 -10.47
C THR A 118 -3.82 16.79 -10.19
N THR A 119 -3.66 17.97 -9.58
CA THR A 119 -4.78 18.89 -9.29
C THR A 119 -5.46 19.38 -10.57
N ARG A 120 -4.68 19.72 -11.61
CA ARG A 120 -5.22 20.10 -12.92
C ARG A 120 -6.02 18.96 -13.53
N TRP A 121 -5.50 17.73 -13.45
CA TRP A 121 -6.17 16.55 -13.97
C TRP A 121 -7.52 16.31 -13.26
N LEU A 122 -7.55 16.37 -11.93
CA LEU A 122 -8.78 16.22 -11.14
C LEU A 122 -9.84 17.24 -11.55
N ASN A 123 -9.49 18.52 -11.59
CA ASN A 123 -10.43 19.59 -11.95
C ASN A 123 -10.95 19.47 -13.39
N GLY A 124 -10.19 18.86 -14.31
CA GLY A 124 -10.59 18.62 -15.69
C GLY A 124 -11.47 17.38 -15.90
N HIS A 125 -11.57 16.49 -14.91
CA HIS A 125 -12.25 15.19 -15.03
C HIS A 125 -13.30 14.95 -13.92
N ILE A 126 -13.86 16.03 -13.37
CA ILE A 126 -15.00 15.95 -12.46
C ILE A 126 -16.31 16.10 -13.25
N GLU A 127 -17.20 15.12 -13.10
CA GLU A 127 -18.53 15.11 -13.69
C GLU A 127 -19.57 15.60 -12.66
N PRO A 128 -20.53 16.47 -13.05
CA PRO A 128 -21.49 17.08 -12.12
C PRO A 128 -22.34 16.12 -11.26
N ILE A 129 -22.67 14.93 -11.77
CA ILE A 129 -23.55 13.96 -11.12
C ILE A 129 -22.73 12.89 -10.39
N PHE A 130 -21.73 12.32 -11.06
CA PHE A 130 -20.97 11.17 -10.55
C PHE A 130 -19.66 11.55 -9.84
N GLY A 131 -19.19 12.78 -10.00
CA GLY A 131 -17.91 13.22 -9.47
C GLY A 131 -16.75 12.67 -10.28
N PHE A 132 -15.85 11.92 -9.64
CA PHE A 132 -14.61 11.48 -10.26
C PHE A 132 -14.66 10.03 -10.77
N PRO A 133 -13.80 9.65 -11.74
CA PRO A 133 -13.58 8.26 -12.08
C PRO A 133 -13.06 7.43 -10.89
N SER A 134 -13.27 6.13 -10.95
CA SER A 134 -12.98 5.11 -9.92
C SER A 134 -11.52 5.03 -9.49
N ILE A 135 -10.61 5.55 -10.30
CA ILE A 135 -9.19 5.68 -9.94
C ILE A 135 -8.98 6.68 -8.79
N CYS A 136 -9.89 7.64 -8.62
CA CYS A 136 -9.83 8.66 -7.58
C CYS A 136 -10.28 8.10 -6.22
N ARG A 137 -9.51 8.42 -5.18
CA ARG A 137 -9.85 8.06 -3.81
C ARG A 137 -10.77 9.10 -3.20
N PHE A 138 -12.08 8.84 -3.22
CA PHE A 138 -13.10 9.74 -2.64
C PHE A 138 -12.95 10.02 -1.14
N SER A 139 -12.16 9.21 -0.42
CA SER A 139 -11.86 9.43 0.99
C SER A 139 -10.76 10.47 1.25
N TRP A 140 -10.07 10.95 0.21
CA TRP A 140 -9.08 12.01 0.33
C TRP A 140 -9.76 13.37 0.40
N SER A 141 -9.21 14.28 1.21
CA SER A 141 -9.77 15.63 1.43
C SER A 141 -9.40 16.65 0.34
N THR A 142 -8.73 16.20 -0.72
CA THR A 142 -8.14 17.04 -1.78
C THR A 142 -9.19 17.76 -2.60
#